data_AF-A0A830F718-F1
#
_entry.id   AF-A0A830F718-F1
#
_cell.length_a   1.000
_cell.length_b   1.000
_cell.length_c   1.000
_cell.angle_alpha   90.00
_cell.angle_beta   90.00
_cell.angle_gamma   90.00
#
_symmetry.space_group_name_H-M   'P 1'
#
loop_
_entity.id
_entity.type
_entity.pdbx_description
1 polymer ?
#
loop_
_entity_poly.entity_id
_entity_poly.type
_entity_poly.pdbx_seq_one_letter_code
_entity_poly.pdbx_strand_id
1 'polypeptide(L)'
;MSEEASEVRVDSRWWYWIGVLVVVTVVEIGLGVLLVGAVAATLVSQGQPPTGALVVAVPYLVFALAVRVIFPLAVFRDATAVRDADVEWSPEPWNWALVAVVGFFVPVFDTAVALYYLYRRHRAVGVP
;
A
#
# COMPACT_ATOMS: atom_id res chain seq x y z
N MET A 1 11.61 42.94 8.41
CA MET A 1 11.32 41.99 7.32
C MET A 1 11.44 40.61 7.94
N SER A 2 10.32 40.07 8.40
CA SER A 2 10.27 38.71 8.92
C SER A 2 10.25 37.80 7.72
N GLU A 3 11.37 37.16 7.40
CA GLU A 3 11.36 35.97 6.55
C GLU A 3 10.50 34.95 7.29
N GLU A 4 9.25 34.79 6.83
CA GLU A 4 8.48 33.59 7.14
C GLU A 4 9.36 32.43 6.69
N ALA A 5 9.96 31.72 7.65
CA ALA A 5 10.58 30.44 7.38
C ALA A 5 9.50 29.60 6.69
N SER A 6 9.61 29.45 5.37
CA SER A 6 8.70 28.60 4.63
C SER A 6 8.92 27.21 5.21
N GLU A 7 8.00 26.73 6.05
CA GLU A 7 8.00 25.34 6.48
C GLU A 7 8.17 24.52 5.22
N VAL A 8 9.26 23.76 5.16
CA VAL A 8 9.52 22.83 4.09
C VAL A 8 8.40 21.81 4.11
N ARG A 9 7.43 21.97 3.20
CA ARG A 9 6.28 21.09 3.07
C ARG A 9 6.45 20.25 1.82
N VAL A 10 6.54 18.93 2.00
CA VAL A 10 6.47 17.97 0.90
C VAL A 10 5.04 17.93 0.39
N ASP A 11 4.73 18.62 -0.71
CA ASP A 11 3.42 18.55 -1.37
C ASP A 11 3.34 17.32 -2.27
N SER A 12 3.24 16.14 -1.63
CA SER A 12 2.91 14.90 -2.32
C SER A 12 1.66 14.29 -1.71
N ARG A 13 0.72 13.90 -2.57
CA ARG A 13 -0.47 13.13 -2.19
C ARG A 13 -0.32 11.64 -2.51
N TRP A 14 0.84 11.23 -3.05
CA TRP A 14 1.08 9.84 -3.42
C TRP A 14 1.22 8.91 -2.22
N TRP A 15 1.62 9.43 -1.05
CA TRP A 15 1.62 8.65 0.20
C TRP A 15 0.25 8.08 0.57
N TYR A 16 -0.86 8.67 0.11
CA TYR A 16 -2.20 8.08 0.32
C TYR A 16 -2.32 6.71 -0.34
N TRP A 17 -1.78 6.52 -1.54
CA TRP A 17 -1.80 5.22 -2.22
C TRP A 17 -0.95 4.18 -1.49
N ILE A 18 0.16 4.62 -0.88
CA ILE A 18 1.01 3.79 -0.02
C ILE A 18 0.23 3.37 1.23
N GLY A 19 -0.52 4.28 1.85
CA GLY A 19 -1.41 3.98 2.98
C GLY A 19 -2.57 3.06 2.60
N VAL A 20 -3.18 3.25 1.42
CA VAL A 20 -4.26 2.40 0.91
C VAL A 20 -3.77 0.95 0.74
N LEU A 21 -2.53 0.72 0.31
CA LEU A 21 -1.97 -0.63 0.26
C LEU A 21 -2.00 -1.33 1.63
N VAL A 22 -1.64 -0.62 2.71
CA VAL A 22 -1.69 -1.17 4.07
C VAL A 22 -3.11 -1.55 4.46
N VAL A 23 -4.09 -0.68 4.15
CA VAL A 23 -5.51 -0.95 4.41
C VAL A 23 -6.01 -2.15 3.58
N VAL A 24 -5.61 -2.24 2.31
CA VAL A 24 -5.92 -3.37 1.44
C VAL A 24 -5.42 -4.67 2.08
N THR A 25 -4.17 -4.73 2.52
CA THR A 25 -3.64 -5.95 3.14
C THR A 25 -4.40 -6.36 4.41
N VAL A 26 -4.81 -5.40 5.24
CA VAL A 26 -5.63 -5.69 6.43
C VAL A 26 -6.99 -6.29 6.06
N VAL A 27 -7.65 -5.72 5.04
CA VAL A 27 -8.94 -6.23 4.56
C VAL A 27 -8.78 -7.61 3.91
N GLU A 28 -7.68 -7.86 3.19
CA GLU A 28 -7.36 -9.18 2.62
C GLU A 28 -7.16 -10.26 3.68
N ILE A 29 -6.54 -9.94 4.81
CA ILE A 29 -6.42 -10.89 5.94
C ILE A 29 -7.82 -11.32 6.40
N GLY A 30 -8.73 -10.36 6.58
CA GLY A 30 -10.12 -10.64 6.96
C GLY A 30 -10.87 -11.44 5.88
N LEU A 31 -10.74 -11.02 4.61
CA LEU A 31 -11.33 -11.72 3.48
C LEU A 31 -10.81 -13.15 3.34
N GLY A 32 -9.52 -13.38 3.60
CA GLY A 32 -8.90 -14.71 3.59
C GLY A 32 -9.55 -15.65 4.59
N VAL A 33 -9.81 -15.18 5.81
CA VAL A 33 -10.55 -15.96 6.83
C VAL A 33 -11.96 -16.31 6.34
N LEU A 34 -12.67 -15.35 5.75
CA LEU A 34 -14.02 -15.56 5.20
C LEU A 34 -14.01 -16.57 4.05
N LEU A 35 -13.04 -16.48 3.14
CA LEU A 35 -12.91 -17.39 2.00
C LEU A 35 -12.56 -18.82 2.43
N VAL A 36 -11.70 -19.00 3.45
CA VAL A 36 -11.44 -20.32 4.03
C VAL A 36 -12.73 -20.93 4.60
N GLY A 37 -13.52 -20.13 5.33
CA GLY A 37 -14.83 -20.56 5.83
C GLY A 37 -15.81 -20.92 4.71
N ALA A 38 -15.83 -20.13 3.64
CA ALA A 38 -16.67 -20.38 2.46
C ALA A 38 -16.28 -21.68 1.74
N VAL A 39 -14.98 -21.97 1.60
CA VAL A 39 -14.49 -23.23 1.04
C VAL A 39 -14.90 -24.41 1.93
N ALA A 40 -14.74 -24.28 3.25
CA ALA A 40 -15.18 -25.32 4.18
C ALA A 40 -16.70 -25.58 4.09
N ALA A 41 -17.51 -24.54 3.95
CA ALA A 41 -18.95 -24.66 3.74
C ALA A 41 -19.29 -25.40 2.43
N THR A 42 -18.58 -25.12 1.34
CA THR A 42 -18.76 -25.82 0.05
C THR A 42 -18.51 -27.33 0.16
N LEU A 43 -17.54 -27.75 0.98
CA LEU A 43 -17.28 -29.17 1.23
C LEU A 43 -18.46 -29.85 1.96
N VAL A 44 -19.12 -29.14 2.87
CA VAL A 44 -20.30 -29.63 3.61
C VAL A 44 -21.55 -29.60 2.73
N SER A 45 -21.70 -28.61 1.86
CA SER A 45 -22.85 -28.43 0.98
C SER A 45 -22.75 -29.20 -0.34
N GLN A 46 -22.04 -30.32 -0.37
CA GLN A 46 -21.89 -31.20 -1.55
C GLN A 46 -21.43 -30.48 -2.82
N GLY A 47 -20.51 -29.52 -2.68
CA GLY A 47 -19.89 -28.84 -3.83
C GLY A 47 -20.67 -27.66 -4.40
N GLN A 48 -21.75 -27.20 -3.75
CA GLN A 48 -22.38 -25.92 -4.13
C GLN A 48 -21.37 -24.76 -3.97
N PRO A 49 -21.19 -23.93 -5.02
CA PRO A 49 -20.22 -22.86 -4.99
C PRO A 49 -20.63 -21.77 -3.99
N PRO A 50 -19.66 -21.11 -3.33
CA PRO A 50 -19.95 -20.08 -2.34
C PRO A 50 -20.23 -18.72 -3.03
N THR A 51 -21.26 -18.69 -3.88
CA THR A 51 -21.54 -17.57 -4.81
C THR A 51 -21.61 -16.22 -4.11
N GLY A 52 -22.23 -16.14 -2.93
CA GLY A 52 -22.31 -14.89 -2.16
C GLY A 52 -20.95 -14.34 -1.74
N ALA A 53 -20.01 -15.21 -1.34
CA ALA A 53 -18.65 -14.79 -1.01
C ALA A 53 -17.87 -14.33 -2.26
N LEU A 54 -18.04 -15.03 -3.39
CA LEU A 54 -17.36 -14.70 -4.64
C LEU A 54 -17.81 -13.34 -5.22
N VAL A 55 -19.10 -13.00 -5.12
CA VAL A 55 -19.63 -11.71 -5.59
C VAL A 55 -18.97 -10.53 -4.89
N VAL A 56 -18.58 -10.68 -3.63
CA VAL A 56 -17.87 -9.65 -2.87
C VAL A 56 -16.35 -9.73 -3.07
N ALA A 57 -15.79 -10.95 -3.04
CA ALA A 57 -14.35 -11.16 -3.11
C ALA A 57 -13.77 -10.73 -4.46
N VAL A 58 -14.43 -11.06 -5.58
CA VAL A 58 -13.86 -10.81 -6.92
C VAL A 58 -13.66 -9.31 -7.21
N PRO A 59 -14.66 -8.42 -7.06
CA PRO A 59 -14.45 -6.98 -7.28
C PRO A 59 -13.37 -6.40 -6.36
N TYR A 60 -13.35 -6.86 -5.10
CA TYR A 60 -12.36 -6.43 -4.14
C TYR A 60 -10.94 -6.86 -4.54
N LEU A 61 -10.74 -8.11 -4.97
CA LEU A 61 -9.43 -8.60 -5.41
C LEU A 61 -8.92 -7.86 -6.65
N VAL A 62 -9.82 -7.47 -7.57
CA VAL A 62 -9.47 -6.62 -8.72
C VAL A 62 -8.99 -5.24 -8.25
N PHE A 63 -9.69 -4.64 -7.29
CA PHE A 63 -9.27 -3.36 -6.69
C PHE A 63 -7.92 -3.49 -5.97
N ALA A 64 -7.74 -4.53 -5.15
CA ALA A 64 -6.50 -4.79 -4.44
C ALA A 64 -5.31 -4.99 -5.40
N LEU A 65 -5.53 -5.71 -6.50
CA LEU A 65 -4.53 -5.86 -7.56
C LEU A 65 -4.16 -4.52 -8.20
N ALA A 66 -5.16 -3.67 -8.50
CA ALA A 66 -4.91 -2.34 -9.06
C ALA A 66 -4.07 -1.47 -8.11
N VAL A 67 -4.37 -1.48 -6.81
CA VAL A 67 -3.57 -0.78 -5.78
C VAL A 67 -2.12 -1.27 -5.78
N ARG A 68 -1.89 -2.58 -5.85
CA ARG A 68 -0.53 -3.17 -5.90
C ARG A 68 0.25 -2.79 -7.16
N VAL A 69 -0.43 -2.70 -8.30
CA VAL A 69 0.19 -2.22 -9.54
C VAL A 69 0.54 -0.73 -9.45
N ILE A 70 -0.28 0.07 -8.78
CA ILE A 70 -0.04 1.51 -8.58
C ILE A 70 1.08 1.74 -7.54
N PHE A 71 1.27 0.84 -6.58
CA PHE A 71 2.18 1.02 -5.45
C PHE A 71 3.62 1.40 -5.84
N PRO A 72 4.32 0.72 -6.77
CA PRO A 72 5.66 1.14 -7.17
C PRO A 72 5.72 2.57 -7.74
N LEU A 73 4.70 2.96 -8.51
CA LEU A 73 4.60 4.32 -9.05
C LEU A 73 4.34 5.33 -7.94
N ALA A 74 3.48 5.00 -6.97
CA ALA A 74 3.18 5.87 -5.84
C ALA A 74 4.43 6.13 -4.98
N VAL A 75 5.19 5.09 -4.65
CA VAL A 75 6.43 5.23 -3.88
C VAL A 75 7.47 6.02 -4.67
N PHE A 76 7.63 5.78 -5.98
CA PHE A 76 8.56 6.54 -6.81
C PHE A 76 8.26 8.04 -6.82
N ARG A 77 6.99 8.40 -7.05
CA ARG A 77 6.55 9.81 -7.11
C ARG A 77 6.67 10.49 -5.76
N ASP A 78 6.29 9.79 -4.69
CA ASP A 78 6.42 10.33 -3.34
C ASP A 78 7.88 10.51 -2.93
N ALA A 79 8.74 9.51 -3.20
CA ALA A 79 10.16 9.57 -2.87
C ALA A 79 10.88 10.70 -3.62
N THR A 80 10.47 10.96 -4.87
CA THR A 80 10.99 12.10 -5.64
C THR A 80 10.65 13.41 -4.95
N ALA A 81 9.38 13.60 -4.57
CA ALA A 81 8.94 14.80 -3.87
C ALA A 81 9.60 14.98 -2.49
N VAL A 82 9.81 13.89 -1.74
CA VAL A 82 10.51 13.92 -0.45
C VAL A 82 11.98 14.31 -0.65
N ARG A 83 12.65 13.72 -1.64
CA ARG A 83 14.05 14.03 -1.96
C ARG A 83 14.25 15.48 -2.38
N ASP A 84 13.31 16.03 -3.15
CA ASP A 84 13.40 17.40 -3.66
C ASP A 84 13.09 18.45 -2.57
N ALA A 85 12.52 18.06 -1.44
CA ALA A 85 12.14 18.96 -0.36
C ALA A 85 13.28 19.32 0.61
N ASP A 86 14.51 18.85 0.44
CA ASP A 86 15.64 19.18 1.34
C ASP A 86 15.35 18.87 2.83
N VAL A 87 14.75 17.71 3.09
CA VAL A 87 14.52 17.18 4.45
C VAL A 87 15.65 16.22 4.86
N GLU A 88 15.76 15.90 6.16
CA GLU A 88 16.83 15.03 6.70
C GLU A 88 16.94 13.67 5.98
N TRP A 89 15.82 13.16 5.48
CA TRP A 89 15.77 11.91 4.72
C TRP A 89 15.71 12.17 3.22
N SER A 90 16.76 11.76 2.51
CA SER A 90 16.84 11.82 1.05
C SER A 90 16.69 10.41 0.46
N PRO A 91 15.46 9.93 0.17
CA PRO A 91 15.26 8.62 -0.45
C PRO A 91 15.67 8.63 -1.92
N GLU A 92 16.39 7.60 -2.36
CA GLU A 92 16.61 7.39 -3.80
C GLU A 92 15.36 6.77 -4.45
N PRO A 93 14.64 7.48 -5.34
CA PRO A 93 13.32 7.05 -5.81
C PRO A 93 13.34 5.70 -6.54
N TRP A 94 14.38 5.44 -7.33
CA TRP A 94 14.51 4.19 -8.08
C TRP A 94 14.71 2.97 -7.18
N ASN A 95 15.51 3.09 -6.12
CA ASN A 95 15.74 1.99 -5.19
C ASN A 95 14.43 1.57 -4.53
N TRP A 96 13.63 2.55 -4.09
CA TRP A 96 12.33 2.29 -3.49
C TRP A 96 11.31 1.72 -4.47
N ALA A 97 11.26 2.24 -5.69
CA ALA A 97 10.38 1.72 -6.74
C ALA A 97 10.72 0.26 -7.10
N LEU A 98 12.01 -0.07 -7.23
CA LEU A 98 12.46 -1.44 -7.53
C LEU A 98 12.12 -2.40 -6.39
N VAL A 99 12.34 -1.99 -5.13
CA VAL A 99 11.95 -2.79 -3.96
C VAL A 99 10.43 -3.00 -3.91
N ALA A 100 9.64 -1.97 -4.26
CA ALA A 100 8.19 -2.09 -4.37
C ALA A 100 7.75 -3.06 -5.49
N VAL A 101 8.43 -3.05 -6.64
CA VAL A 101 8.21 -4.04 -7.72
C VAL A 101 8.52 -5.45 -7.25
N VAL A 102 9.62 -5.65 -6.54
CA VAL A 102 9.95 -6.97 -5.96
C VAL A 102 8.86 -7.41 -4.98
N GLY A 103 8.35 -6.48 -4.16
CA GLY A 103 7.28 -6.77 -3.21
C GLY A 103 5.95 -7.17 -3.81
N PHE A 104 5.67 -6.79 -5.06
CA PHE A 104 4.51 -7.30 -5.78
C PHE A 104 4.50 -8.84 -5.88
N PHE A 105 5.67 -9.47 -5.98
CA PHE A 105 5.80 -10.91 -6.17
C PHE A 105 5.96 -11.69 -4.86
N VAL A 106 6.21 -11.00 -3.75
CA VAL A 106 6.45 -11.62 -2.44
C VAL A 106 5.32 -11.23 -1.50
N PRO A 107 4.37 -12.14 -1.19
CA PRO A 107 3.25 -11.83 -0.32
C PRO A 107 3.68 -11.16 0.98
N VAL A 108 2.95 -10.13 1.41
CA VAL A 108 3.19 -9.35 2.65
C VAL A 108 4.44 -8.45 2.60
N PHE A 109 5.40 -8.70 1.71
CA PHE A 109 6.61 -7.89 1.60
C PHE A 109 6.30 -6.47 1.11
N ASP A 110 5.42 -6.31 0.13
CA ASP A 110 4.91 -5.01 -0.32
C ASP A 110 4.41 -4.13 0.84
N THR A 111 3.70 -4.75 1.78
CA THR A 111 3.09 -4.10 2.94
C THR A 111 4.16 -3.71 3.96
N ALA A 112 5.15 -4.58 4.20
CA ALA A 112 6.29 -4.25 5.05
C ALA A 112 7.09 -3.06 4.49
N VAL A 113 7.31 -3.04 3.17
CA VAL A 113 7.96 -1.91 2.48
C VAL A 113 7.13 -0.64 2.62
N ALA A 114 5.81 -0.70 2.42
CA ALA A 114 4.91 0.45 2.58
C ALA A 114 4.93 1.01 4.01
N LEU A 115 4.82 0.16 5.02
CA LEU A 115 4.90 0.55 6.43
C LEU A 115 6.25 1.18 6.78
N TYR A 116 7.34 0.57 6.33
CA TYR A 116 8.68 1.09 6.57
C TYR A 116 8.91 2.44 5.88
N TYR A 117 8.40 2.60 4.65
CA TYR A 117 8.44 3.85 3.92
C TYR A 117 7.67 4.97 4.64
N LEU A 118 6.41 4.72 5.01
CA LEU A 118 5.57 5.69 5.73
C LEU A 118 6.16 6.07 7.09
N TYR A 119 6.77 5.11 7.79
CA TYR A 119 7.49 5.39 9.03
C TYR A 119 8.69 6.32 8.82
N ARG A 120 9.51 6.07 7.79
CA ARG A 120 10.65 6.93 7.44
C ARG A 120 10.17 8.33 7.03
N ARG A 121 9.09 8.41 6.25
CA ARG A 121 8.46 9.66 5.82
C ARG A 121 7.91 10.46 7.00
N HIS A 122 7.18 9.80 7.91
CA HIS A 122 6.68 10.41 9.14
C HIS A 122 7.80 11.02 9.98
N ARG A 123 8.92 10.32 10.12
CA ARG A 123 10.08 10.86 10.87
C ARG A 123 10.72 12.08 10.21
N ALA A 124 10.73 12.15 8.88
CA ALA A 124 11.38 13.22 8.16
C ALA A 124 10.48 14.46 7.94
N VAL A 125 9.17 14.26 7.79
CA VAL A 125 8.21 15.28 7.35
C VAL A 125 7.12 15.54 8.40
N GLY A 126 7.09 14.80 9.51
CA GLY A 126 6.08 14.92 10.58
C GLY A 126 4.71 14.33 10.24
N VAL A 127 4.47 13.97 8.97
CA VAL A 127 3.27 13.27 8.50
C VAL A 127 3.65 11.96 7.81
N PRO A 128 2.90 10.86 8.03
CA PRO A 128 3.11 9.60 7.32
C PRO A 128 3.10 9.81 5.83
#